data_AF-A0A510VQP7-F1
#
_entry.id   AF-A0A510VQP7-F1
#
_cell.length_a   1.000
_cell.length_b   1.000
_cell.length_c   1.000
_cell.angle_alpha   90.00
_cell.angle_beta   90.00
_cell.angle_gamma   90.00
#
_symmetry.space_group_name_H-M   'P 1'
#
loop_
_entity.id
_entity.type
_entity.pdbx_description
1 polymer ?
#
loop_
_entity_poly.entity_id
_entity_poly.type
_entity_poly.pdbx_seq_one_letter_code
_entity_poly.pdbx_strand_id
1 'polypeptide(L)' 'MISNKVLAYVRTSGITIKDISAAIHKSPNTISTKLHDPDRFTVAEVKLMTQKLHIPVRFFYE' A
#
# COMPACT_ATOMS: atom_id res chain seq x y z
N MET A 1 16.49 9.58 -5.77
CA MET A 1 15.59 8.90 -4.81
C MET A 1 14.23 8.79 -5.46
N ILE A 2 13.76 7.59 -5.79
CA ILE A 2 12.37 7.39 -6.21
C ILE A 2 11.54 7.50 -4.92
N SER A 3 10.86 8.64 -4.75
CA SER A 3 9.97 8.85 -3.60
C SER A 3 8.76 7.95 -3.76
N ASN A 4 8.71 6.92 -2.93
CA ASN A 4 7.57 6.01 -2.87
C ASN A 4 6.34 6.73 -2.28
N LYS A 5 5.45 7.16 -3.17
CA LYS A 5 4.27 7.96 -2.84
C LYS A 5 3.27 7.19 -1.98
N VAL A 6 3.12 5.87 -2.18
CA VAL A 6 2.28 5.02 -1.32
C VAL A 6 2.80 5.06 0.12
N LEU A 7 4.10 4.79 0.31
CA LEU A 7 4.71 4.78 1.65
C LEU A 7 4.59 6.14 2.34
N ALA A 8 4.77 7.24 1.60
CA ALA A 8 4.55 8.58 2.13
C ALA A 8 3.10 8.78 2.56
N TYR A 9 2.12 8.41 1.70
CA TYR A 9 0.70 8.54 2.00
C TYR A 9 0.26 7.71 3.22
N VAL A 10 0.69 6.45 3.33
CA VAL A 10 0.30 5.62 4.48
C VAL A 10 0.88 6.17 5.78
N ARG A 11 2.09 6.74 5.76
CA ARG A 11 2.67 7.44 6.92
C ARG A 11 1.90 8.70 7.29
N THR A 12 1.55 9.55 6.33
CA THR A 12 0.81 10.80 6.61
C THR A 12 -0.63 10.55 7.04
N SER A 13 -1.24 9.47 6.54
CA SER A 13 -2.64 9.11 6.83
C SER A 13 -2.80 8.25 8.09
N GLY A 14 -1.69 7.94 8.78
CA GLY A 14 -1.70 7.06 9.97
C GLY A 14 -2.05 5.59 9.68
N ILE A 15 -2.02 5.18 8.41
CA ILE A 15 -2.31 3.80 7.99
C ILE A 15 -1.11 2.94 8.35
N THR A 16 -1.33 1.90 9.15
CA THR A 16 -0.27 1.00 9.59
C THR A 16 -0.11 -0.19 8.64
N ILE A 17 1.05 -0.86 8.72
CA ILE A 17 1.29 -2.12 8.02
C ILE A 17 0.24 -3.18 8.40
N LYS A 18 -0.28 -3.16 9.63
CA LYS A 18 -1.33 -4.07 10.10
C LYS A 18 -2.67 -3.81 9.40
N ASP A 19 -3.01 -2.55 9.17
CA ASP A 19 -4.25 -2.18 8.46
C ASP A 19 -4.21 -2.63 7.01
N ILE A 20 -3.06 -2.45 6.35
CA ILE A 20 -2.84 -2.94 4.98
C ILE A 20 -2.88 -4.46 4.94
N SER A 21 -2.22 -5.11 5.89
CA SER A 21 -2.22 -6.57 6.05
C SER A 21 -3.64 -7.12 6.19
N ALA A 22 -4.49 -6.48 7.00
CA ALA A 22 -5.90 -6.83 7.14
C ALA A 22 -6.73 -6.51 5.89
N ALA A 23 -6.44 -5.40 5.19
CA ALA A 23 -7.17 -5.00 3.99
C ALA A 23 -7.00 -6.00 2.84
N ILE A 24 -5.77 -6.43 2.58
CA ILE A 24 -5.42 -7.29 1.43
C ILE A 24 -5.10 -8.74 1.80
N HIS A 25 -5.27 -9.13 3.06
CA HIS A 25 -5.03 -10.47 3.60
C HIS A 25 -3.62 -11.01 3.27
N LYS A 26 -2.59 -10.21 3.56
CA LYS A 26 -1.17 -10.60 3.41
C LYS A 26 -0.42 -10.41 4.71
N SER A 27 0.67 -11.14 4.91
CA SER A 27 1.47 -11.00 6.12
C SER A 27 2.12 -9.60 6.22
N PRO A 28 2.31 -9.04 7.43
CA PRO A 28 2.97 -7.74 7.61
C PRO A 28 4.35 -7.67 6.96
N ASN A 29 5.11 -8.77 6.95
CA ASN A 29 6.40 -8.85 6.28
C ASN A 29 6.27 -8.69 4.75
N THR A 30 5.25 -9.32 4.14
CA THR A 30 4.96 -9.16 2.71
C THR A 30 4.60 -7.72 2.39
N ILE A 31 3.78 -7.07 3.23
CA ILE A 31 3.42 -5.66 3.06
C ILE A 31 4.64 -4.77 3.17
N SER A 32 5.51 -4.98 4.15
CA SER A 32 6.74 -4.21 4.29
C SER A 32 7.57 -4.27 3.00
N THR A 33 7.83 -5.47 2.48
CA THR A 33 8.57 -5.66 1.22
C THR A 33 7.87 -5.00 0.03
N LYS A 34 6.55 -5.18 -0.12
CA LYS A 34 5.78 -4.57 -1.23
C LYS A 34 5.66 -3.05 -1.10
N LEU A 35 5.61 -2.52 0.12
CA LEU A 35 5.68 -1.08 0.30
C LEU A 35 7.00 -0.58 -0.24
N HIS A 36 8.15 -1.20 0.07
CA HIS A 36 9.45 -0.77 -0.48
C HIS A 36 9.60 -0.92 -2.01
N ASP A 37 8.78 -1.76 -2.65
CA ASP A 37 8.76 -2.03 -4.09
C ASP A 37 7.29 -2.11 -4.59
N PRO A 38 6.64 -0.96 -4.85
CA PRO A 38 5.21 -0.88 -5.09
C PRO A 38 4.74 -1.56 -6.39
N ASP A 39 5.64 -1.82 -7.35
CA ASP A 39 5.32 -2.59 -8.57
C ASP A 39 4.93 -4.05 -8.26
N ARG A 40 5.21 -4.52 -7.05
CA ARG A 40 4.80 -5.85 -6.57
C ARG A 40 3.35 -5.91 -6.10
N PHE A 41 2.64 -4.78 -6.03
CA PHE A 41 1.20 -4.78 -5.77
C PHE A 41 0.45 -5.17 -7.04
N THR A 42 -0.36 -6.22 -6.93
CA THR A 42 -1.28 -6.58 -8.01
C THR A 42 -2.44 -5.59 -8.07
N VAL A 43 -3.07 -5.46 -9.24
CA VAL A 43 -4.26 -4.61 -9.44
C VAL A 43 -5.37 -4.96 -8.42
N ALA A 44 -5.53 -6.23 -8.07
CA ALA A 44 -6.51 -6.68 -7.08
C ALA A 44 -6.18 -6.15 -5.67
N GLU A 45 -4.91 -6.17 -5.27
CA GLU A 45 -4.46 -5.63 -3.98
C GLU A 45 -4.62 -4.10 -3.93
N VAL A 46 -4.24 -3.39 -5.01
CA VAL A 46 -4.45 -1.95 -5.13
C VAL A 46 -5.94 -1.62 -5.00
N LYS A 47 -6.82 -2.35 -5.68
CA LYS A 47 -8.27 -2.17 -5.59
C LYS A 47 -8.77 -2.35 -4.16
N LEU A 48 -8.31 -3.38 -3.44
CA LEU A 48 -8.67 -3.60 -2.04
C LEU A 48 -8.18 -2.48 -1.12
N MET A 49 -6.95 -1.99 -1.34
CA MET A 49 -6.39 -0.86 -0.58
C MET A 49 -7.15 0.44 -0.84
N THR A 50 -7.53 0.71 -2.08
CA THR A 50 -8.37 1.88 -2.42
C THR A 50 -9.76 1.76 -1.82
N GLN A 51 -10.37 0.58 -1.85
CA GLN A 51 -11.74 0.38 -1.33
C GLN A 51 -11.81 0.40 0.20
N LYS A 52 -10.86 -0.24 0.89
CA LYS A 52 -10.89 -0.41 2.35
C LYS A 52 -10.13 0.66 3.11
N LEU A 53 -9.05 1.19 2.54
CA LEU A 53 -8.16 2.14 3.20
C LEU A 53 -8.16 3.52 2.53
N HIS A 54 -9.00 3.70 1.51
CA HIS A 54 -9.11 4.96 0.76
C HIS A 54 -7.76 5.47 0.23
N ILE A 55 -6.84 4.56 -0.11
CA ILE A 55 -5.55 4.93 -0.70
C ILE A 55 -5.77 5.22 -2.20
N PRO A 56 -5.48 6.45 -2.69
CA PRO A 56 -5.64 6.79 -4.08
C PRO A 56 -4.78 5.93 -5.01
N VAL A 57 -5.40 5.37 -6.05
CA VAL A 57 -4.75 4.50 -7.07
C VAL A 57 -3.52 5.16 -7.70
N ARG A 58 -3.56 6.48 -7.92
CA ARG A 58 -2.47 7.25 -8.51
C ARG A 58 -1.13 7.08 -7.79
N PHE A 59 -1.15 6.86 -6.47
CA PHE A 59 0.08 6.72 -5.70
C PHE A 59 0.83 5.43 -6.00
N PHE A 60 0.18 4.42 -6.59
CA PHE A 60 0.80 3.15 -6.97
C PHE A 60 1.44 3.18 -8.36
N TYR A 61 1.10 4.14 -9.22
CA TYR A 61 1.47 4.15 -10.65
C TYR A 61 2.17 5.43 -11.13
N GLU A 62 2.35 6.44 -10.26
CA GLU A 62 3.07 7.69 -10.56
C GLU A 62 4.39 7.81 -9.78
#